data_AF-A0A5N9BQK2-F1
#
_entry.id   AF-A0A5N9BQK2-F1
#
_cell.length_a   1.000
_cell.length_b   1.000
_cell.length_c   1.000
_cell.angle_alpha   90.00
_cell.angle_beta   90.00
_cell.angle_gamma   90.00
#
_symmetry.space_group_name_H-M   'P 1'
#
loop_
_entity.id
_entity.type
_entity.pdbx_description
1 polymer ?
#
loop_
_entity_poly.entity_id
_entity_poly.type
_entity_poly.pdbx_seq_one_letter_code
_entity_poly.pdbx_strand_id
1 'polypeptide(L)'
;MVQSELKTVFEVGSVTFTARHELWDGNIQDHADQGVSIVVEGDIDGEKTILLRFNCFDIERSYIYGPQNPDLKTQGPAMLAGRTENSTGMGKLYRMDPTTDGNPIGWAIKTMKTKLPDMLHRAGYPEIAEQVDLEELADMLPELEATARELFVAKRNTVKHNRGTDIFDAGNIRFGLEMRRLPVGDGGLAIHVLTDVGGSTEKSFVEETEIMAFDLFWDGPHYHYGPRNKNHRIYWDKTLVTDYLGWVLDKIDGKKLGPMIERAGYPGVAADLDQDLIDAVLPALTVKAREMLATGEALTGHPGLPAEVTPNLVTG
;
A
#
# COMPACT_ATOMS: atom_id res chain seq x y z
N MET A 1 9.04 -27.02 -0.43
CA MET A 1 8.01 -26.95 -1.48
C MET A 1 8.62 -26.13 -2.60
N VAL A 2 8.75 -26.70 -3.80
CA VAL A 2 9.20 -25.92 -4.96
C VAL A 2 8.04 -24.99 -5.32
N GLN A 3 8.16 -23.70 -5.05
CA GLN A 3 7.21 -22.72 -5.59
C GLN A 3 7.40 -22.76 -7.11
N SER A 4 6.46 -23.37 -7.84
CA SER A 4 6.34 -23.13 -9.27
C SER A 4 6.15 -21.63 -9.46
N GLU A 5 6.91 -21.02 -10.36
CA GLU A 5 6.69 -19.61 -10.71
C GLU A 5 5.24 -19.42 -11.15
N LEU A 6 4.57 -18.44 -10.56
CA LEU A 6 3.18 -18.13 -10.90
C LEU A 6 3.13 -17.73 -12.38
N LYS A 7 2.28 -18.38 -13.17
CA LYS A 7 2.01 -17.94 -14.55
C LYS A 7 1.36 -16.56 -14.49
N THR A 8 2.05 -15.54 -15.00
CA THR A 8 1.58 -14.15 -14.96
C THR A 8 1.22 -13.59 -16.34
N VAL A 9 1.48 -14.37 -17.40
CA VAL A 9 1.25 -14.00 -18.79
C VAL A 9 0.33 -15.02 -19.44
N PHE A 10 -0.68 -14.53 -20.15
CA PHE A 10 -1.72 -15.34 -20.79
C PHE A 10 -1.94 -14.83 -22.22
N GLU A 11 -1.71 -15.69 -23.20
CA GLU A 11 -1.91 -15.37 -24.61
C GLU A 11 -3.28 -15.89 -25.06
N VAL A 12 -4.04 -15.06 -25.76
CA VAL A 12 -5.37 -15.38 -26.33
C VAL A 12 -5.45 -14.71 -27.70
N GLY A 13 -5.30 -15.50 -28.77
CA GLY A 13 -5.27 -14.99 -30.14
C GLY A 13 -4.29 -13.81 -30.32
N SER A 14 -4.82 -12.63 -30.65
CA SER A 14 -4.06 -11.40 -30.94
C SER A 14 -3.69 -10.57 -29.71
N VAL A 15 -4.12 -10.96 -28.51
CA VAL A 15 -3.90 -10.21 -27.28
C VAL A 15 -3.17 -11.04 -26.22
N THR A 16 -2.35 -10.37 -25.43
CA THR A 16 -1.65 -10.93 -24.27
C THR A 16 -2.10 -10.21 -23.02
N PHE A 17 -2.46 -10.96 -21.97
CA PHE A 17 -2.77 -10.43 -20.66
C PHE A 17 -1.59 -10.67 -19.74
N THR A 18 -1.22 -9.64 -18.99
CA THR A 18 -0.17 -9.72 -17.98
C THR A 18 -0.71 -9.22 -16.65
N ALA A 19 -0.68 -10.06 -15.61
CA ALA A 19 -1.02 -9.69 -14.24
C ALA A 19 0.24 -9.51 -13.40
N ARG A 20 0.40 -8.37 -12.74
CA ARG A 20 1.58 -8.07 -11.91
C ARG A 20 1.16 -7.37 -10.63
N HIS A 21 1.79 -7.73 -9.51
CA HIS A 21 1.71 -6.89 -8.32
C HIS A 21 2.63 -5.69 -8.51
N GLU A 22 2.13 -4.50 -8.21
CA GLU A 22 2.88 -3.25 -8.30
C GLU A 22 2.82 -2.53 -6.95
N LEU A 23 3.97 -1.95 -6.58
CA LEU A 23 4.04 -0.91 -5.56
C LEU A 23 4.06 0.41 -6.31
N TRP A 24 3.04 1.23 -6.14
CA TRP A 24 3.02 2.57 -6.69
C TRP A 24 3.70 3.51 -5.69
N ASP A 25 5.03 3.54 -5.76
CA ASP A 25 5.90 4.35 -4.91
C ASP A 25 6.23 5.73 -5.49
N GLY A 26 5.81 6.01 -6.73
CA GLY A 26 6.06 7.28 -7.43
C GLY A 26 5.56 8.54 -6.70
N ASN A 27 4.88 8.38 -5.56
CA ASN A 27 4.53 9.48 -4.67
C ASN A 27 4.48 9.02 -3.20
N ILE A 28 5.63 8.58 -2.65
CA ILE A 28 5.83 8.16 -1.24
C ILE A 28 5.14 9.09 -0.21
N GLN A 29 4.90 10.37 -0.55
CA GLN A 29 4.33 11.37 0.36
C GLN A 29 2.80 11.56 0.30
N ASP A 30 2.12 11.04 -0.72
CA ASP A 30 0.73 11.45 -1.01
C ASP A 30 -0.23 10.25 -1.06
N HIS A 31 0.12 9.23 -1.87
CA HIS A 31 -0.69 8.04 -2.06
C HIS A 31 0.21 6.85 -2.39
N ALA A 32 1.05 6.43 -1.44
CA ALA A 32 1.67 5.13 -1.56
C ALA A 32 0.54 4.09 -1.63
N ASP A 33 0.47 3.40 -2.77
CA ASP A 33 -0.59 2.45 -3.08
C ASP A 33 0.02 1.17 -3.62
N GLN A 34 -0.74 0.09 -3.58
CA GLN A 34 -0.29 -1.19 -4.07
C GLN A 34 -1.46 -2.07 -4.47
N GLY A 35 -1.16 -3.07 -5.28
CA GLY A 35 -2.09 -4.13 -5.63
C GLY A 35 -1.73 -4.70 -6.98
N VAL A 36 -2.73 -5.15 -7.74
CA VAL A 36 -2.49 -5.84 -9.01
C VAL A 36 -2.85 -4.96 -10.20
N SER A 37 -1.93 -4.83 -11.13
CA SER A 37 -2.22 -4.35 -12.48
C SER A 37 -2.54 -5.54 -13.37
N ILE A 38 -3.56 -5.38 -14.22
CA ILE A 38 -3.85 -6.29 -15.32
C ILE A 38 -3.69 -5.47 -16.60
N VAL A 39 -2.72 -5.86 -17.41
CA VAL A 39 -2.34 -5.18 -18.64
C VAL A 39 -2.80 -6.03 -19.82
N VAL A 40 -3.45 -5.41 -20.79
CA VAL A 40 -3.82 -6.03 -22.07
C VAL A 40 -2.90 -5.46 -23.14
N GLU A 41 -2.14 -6.33 -23.77
CA GLU A 41 -1.10 -6.00 -24.74
C GLU A 41 -1.42 -6.63 -26.10
N GLY A 42 -0.97 -6.01 -27.18
CA GLY A 42 -1.01 -6.57 -28.54
C GLY A 42 0.24 -6.18 -29.32
N ASP A 43 0.46 -6.84 -30.45
CA ASP A 43 1.54 -6.49 -31.38
C ASP A 43 1.07 -5.34 -32.28
N ILE A 44 1.79 -4.21 -32.25
CA ILE A 44 1.60 -3.07 -33.15
C ILE A 44 2.94 -2.85 -33.85
N ASP A 45 2.97 -3.08 -35.16
CA ASP A 45 4.17 -2.92 -35.99
C ASP A 45 5.42 -3.69 -35.48
N GLY A 46 5.21 -4.86 -34.86
CA GLY A 46 6.28 -5.69 -34.27
C GLY A 46 6.68 -5.30 -32.85
N GLU A 47 5.99 -4.33 -32.23
CA GLU A 47 6.22 -3.91 -30.86
C GLU A 47 5.04 -4.27 -29.93
N LYS A 48 5.37 -4.82 -28.76
CA LYS A 48 4.39 -5.13 -27.73
C LYS A 48 3.86 -3.85 -27.11
N THR A 49 2.61 -3.50 -27.42
CA THR A 49 1.97 -2.25 -27.01
C THR A 49 0.85 -2.52 -26.02
N ILE A 50 0.82 -1.76 -24.93
CA ILE A 50 -0.24 -1.77 -23.93
C ILE A 50 -1.48 -1.07 -24.51
N LEU A 51 -2.51 -1.87 -24.77
CA LEU A 51 -3.78 -1.44 -25.34
C LEU A 51 -4.73 -0.95 -24.25
N LEU A 52 -4.78 -1.67 -23.13
CA LEU A 52 -5.60 -1.36 -21.95
C LEU A 52 -4.81 -1.67 -20.67
N ARG A 53 -5.13 -0.95 -19.60
CA ARG A 53 -4.59 -1.24 -18.26
C ARG A 53 -5.70 -1.13 -17.22
N PHE A 54 -5.79 -2.09 -16.33
CA PHE A 54 -6.67 -2.09 -15.16
C PHE A 54 -5.81 -2.05 -13.90
N ASN A 55 -5.96 -0.99 -13.11
CA ASN A 55 -5.32 -0.83 -11.81
C ASN A 55 -6.29 -1.33 -10.73
N CYS A 56 -5.99 -2.49 -10.16
CA CYS A 56 -6.74 -3.12 -9.07
C CYS A 56 -5.99 -2.92 -7.75
N PHE A 57 -5.75 -1.66 -7.39
CA PHE A 57 -5.00 -1.28 -6.20
C PHE A 57 -5.90 -1.02 -4.99
N ASP A 58 -5.30 -0.85 -3.81
CA ASP A 58 -6.05 -0.58 -2.58
C ASP A 58 -6.84 0.73 -2.70
N ILE A 59 -6.24 1.78 -3.27
CA ILE A 59 -6.80 3.13 -3.38
C ILE A 59 -7.14 3.49 -4.84
N GLU A 60 -6.15 3.45 -5.74
CA GLU A 60 -6.22 3.89 -7.13
C GLU A 60 -6.84 2.83 -8.05
N ARG A 61 -8.12 2.56 -7.82
CA ARG A 61 -8.92 1.64 -8.63
C ARG A 61 -9.36 2.34 -9.91
N SER A 62 -8.79 1.94 -11.04
CA SER A 62 -8.99 2.62 -12.32
C SER A 62 -8.75 1.72 -13.52
N TYR A 63 -9.18 2.16 -14.69
CA TYR A 63 -8.82 1.55 -15.97
C TYR A 63 -8.47 2.62 -17.00
N ILE A 64 -7.59 2.29 -17.93
CA ILE A 64 -6.98 3.22 -18.89
C ILE A 64 -7.13 2.66 -20.29
N TYR A 65 -7.69 3.48 -21.20
CA TYR A 65 -7.72 3.20 -22.63
C TYR A 65 -6.46 3.71 -23.31
N GLY A 66 -5.85 2.90 -24.17
CA GLY A 66 -4.74 3.28 -25.04
C GLY A 66 -3.59 3.99 -24.32
N PRO A 67 -3.04 3.43 -23.23
CA PRO A 67 -1.98 4.10 -22.47
C PRO A 67 -0.70 4.39 -23.27
N GLN A 68 -0.54 3.71 -24.40
CA GLN A 68 0.57 3.90 -25.35
C GLN A 68 0.10 4.29 -26.75
N ASN A 69 -1.16 4.71 -26.93
CA ASN A 69 -1.67 5.17 -28.21
C ASN A 69 -1.49 6.69 -28.36
N PRO A 70 -0.55 7.18 -29.19
CA PRO A 70 -0.37 8.63 -29.41
C PRO A 70 -1.54 9.29 -30.13
N ASP A 71 -2.29 8.52 -30.91
CA ASP A 71 -3.40 9.00 -31.74
C ASP A 71 -4.77 8.78 -31.07
N LEU A 72 -4.78 8.47 -29.76
CA LEU A 72 -6.02 8.23 -29.02
C LEU A 72 -6.94 9.45 -29.11
N LYS A 73 -8.09 9.27 -29.77
CA LYS A 73 -9.10 10.31 -29.86
C LYS A 73 -9.70 10.59 -28.49
N THR A 74 -9.58 11.83 -28.02
CA THR A 74 -10.17 12.27 -26.74
C THR A 74 -11.70 12.33 -26.84
N GLN A 75 -12.35 11.19 -26.59
CA GLN A 75 -13.82 11.09 -26.54
C GLN A 75 -14.30 10.97 -25.10
N GLY A 76 -15.19 11.85 -24.65
CA GLY A 76 -15.83 11.82 -23.32
C GLY A 76 -16.27 13.21 -22.86
N PRO A 77 -16.77 13.34 -21.62
CA PRO A 77 -17.23 14.62 -21.10
C PRO A 77 -16.11 15.67 -21.15
N ALA A 78 -16.40 16.86 -21.69
CA ALA A 78 -15.42 17.96 -21.79
C ALA A 78 -14.79 18.32 -20.44
N MET A 79 -15.52 18.11 -19.34
CA MET A 79 -15.04 18.35 -17.97
C MET A 79 -13.87 17.43 -17.53
N LEU A 80 -13.66 16.31 -18.23
CA LEU A 80 -12.57 15.36 -17.95
C LEU A 80 -11.36 15.54 -18.89
N ALA A 81 -11.43 16.46 -19.86
CA ALA A 81 -10.32 16.78 -20.75
C ALA A 81 -9.11 17.28 -19.94
N GLY A 82 -7.90 16.79 -20.26
CA GLY A 82 -6.65 17.15 -19.55
C GLY A 82 -6.50 16.60 -18.12
N ARG A 83 -7.58 16.11 -17.47
CA ARG A 83 -7.53 15.45 -16.15
C ARG A 83 -7.25 13.95 -16.21
N THR A 84 -7.51 13.35 -17.37
CA THR A 84 -7.41 11.90 -17.60
C THR A 84 -6.19 11.52 -18.46
N GLU A 85 -5.36 12.51 -18.81
CA GLU A 85 -4.29 12.46 -19.81
C GLU A 85 -2.87 12.57 -19.21
N ASN A 86 -2.71 12.62 -17.87
CA ASN A 86 -1.45 13.10 -17.27
C ASN A 86 -0.88 12.29 -16.08
N SER A 87 -1.35 11.07 -15.80
CA SER A 87 -0.78 10.27 -14.70
C SER A 87 0.39 9.37 -15.14
N THR A 88 1.36 9.92 -15.89
CA THR A 88 2.62 9.29 -16.38
C THR A 88 2.64 8.65 -17.79
N GLY A 89 1.59 8.79 -18.59
CA GLY A 89 1.58 8.31 -19.98
C GLY A 89 0.47 8.94 -20.83
N MET A 90 0.44 8.60 -22.12
CA MET A 90 -0.70 8.87 -23.01
C MET A 90 -1.89 8.01 -22.56
N GLY A 91 -3.12 8.28 -23.01
CA GLY A 91 -4.29 7.44 -22.69
C GLY A 91 -5.39 8.13 -21.90
N LYS A 92 -6.52 7.43 -21.75
CA LYS A 92 -7.72 7.95 -21.06
C LYS A 92 -8.11 7.13 -19.84
N LEU A 93 -7.87 7.70 -18.66
CA LEU A 93 -8.17 7.11 -17.36
C LEU A 93 -9.64 7.29 -16.93
N TYR A 94 -10.20 6.25 -16.33
CA TYR A 94 -11.48 6.26 -15.62
C TYR A 94 -11.34 5.58 -14.25
N ARG A 95 -12.06 6.07 -13.24
CA ARG A 95 -12.11 5.47 -11.90
C ARG A 95 -13.13 4.35 -11.84
N MET A 96 -12.84 3.33 -11.05
CA MET A 96 -13.83 2.35 -10.57
C MET A 96 -14.34 2.84 -9.22
N ASP A 97 -15.65 2.85 -9.02
CA ASP A 97 -16.24 3.17 -7.72
C ASP A 97 -16.36 1.88 -6.89
N PRO A 98 -15.54 1.70 -5.84
CA PRO A 98 -15.57 0.47 -5.06
C PRO A 98 -16.91 0.20 -4.37
N THR A 99 -17.75 1.22 -4.21
CA THR A 99 -19.09 1.10 -3.60
C THR A 99 -20.07 0.41 -4.54
N THR A 100 -20.00 0.72 -5.83
CA THR A 100 -20.97 0.23 -6.83
C THR A 100 -20.39 -0.87 -7.73
N ASP A 101 -19.10 -0.79 -8.04
CA ASP A 101 -18.37 -1.75 -8.88
C ASP A 101 -17.85 -2.96 -8.06
N GLY A 102 -17.70 -2.80 -6.75
CA GLY A 102 -17.24 -3.85 -5.85
C GLY A 102 -15.72 -4.11 -5.92
N ASN A 103 -15.33 -5.38 -5.97
CA ASN A 103 -13.92 -5.77 -6.03
C ASN A 103 -13.33 -5.47 -7.42
N PRO A 104 -12.21 -4.72 -7.53
CA PRO A 104 -11.70 -4.26 -8.82
C PRO A 104 -11.21 -5.39 -9.73
N ILE A 105 -10.64 -6.48 -9.17
CA ILE A 105 -10.22 -7.65 -9.94
C ILE A 105 -11.46 -8.33 -10.55
N GLY A 106 -12.46 -8.63 -9.72
CA GLY A 106 -13.70 -9.25 -10.19
C GLY A 106 -14.44 -8.38 -11.22
N TRP A 107 -14.44 -7.07 -11.03
CA TRP A 107 -15.00 -6.12 -11.99
C TRP A 107 -14.24 -6.15 -13.33
N ALA A 108 -12.91 -6.07 -13.30
CA ALA A 108 -12.08 -6.08 -14.51
C ALA A 108 -12.30 -7.34 -15.33
N ILE A 109 -12.29 -8.51 -14.68
CA ILE A 109 -12.52 -9.81 -15.33
C ILE A 109 -13.93 -9.89 -15.95
N LYS A 110 -14.96 -9.50 -15.19
CA LYS A 110 -16.36 -9.46 -15.68
C LYS A 110 -16.52 -8.52 -16.88
N THR A 111 -15.87 -7.35 -16.82
CA THR A 111 -15.91 -6.36 -17.89
C THR A 111 -15.21 -6.89 -19.14
N MET A 112 -13.98 -7.40 -19.04
CA MET A 112 -13.24 -7.95 -20.18
C MET A 112 -14.00 -9.08 -20.87
N LYS A 113 -14.65 -9.97 -20.10
CA LYS A 113 -15.44 -11.09 -20.63
C LYS A 113 -16.51 -10.67 -21.66
N THR A 114 -17.05 -9.46 -21.56
CA THR A 114 -18.18 -9.03 -22.40
C THR A 114 -17.92 -7.77 -23.20
N LYS A 115 -16.88 -7.00 -22.84
CA LYS A 115 -16.61 -5.67 -23.38
C LYS A 115 -15.22 -5.47 -23.93
N LEU A 116 -14.35 -6.48 -23.92
CA LEU A 116 -13.00 -6.31 -24.42
C LEU A 116 -12.94 -5.76 -25.87
N PRO A 117 -13.71 -6.27 -26.85
CA PRO A 117 -13.70 -5.71 -28.22
C PRO A 117 -14.11 -4.23 -28.25
N ASP A 118 -15.23 -3.89 -27.59
CA ASP A 118 -15.71 -2.49 -27.47
C ASP A 118 -14.63 -1.58 -26.85
N MET A 119 -13.91 -2.10 -25.85
CA MET A 119 -12.86 -1.37 -25.17
C MET A 119 -11.63 -1.16 -26.06
N LEU A 120 -11.24 -2.15 -26.86
CA LEU A 120 -10.13 -2.05 -27.80
C LEU A 120 -10.45 -1.09 -28.95
N HIS A 121 -11.68 -1.11 -29.48
CA HIS A 121 -12.15 -0.08 -30.43
C HIS A 121 -12.00 1.32 -29.83
N ARG A 122 -12.43 1.50 -28.58
CA ARG A 122 -12.32 2.79 -27.88
C ARG A 122 -10.87 3.20 -27.61
N ALA A 123 -9.99 2.24 -27.36
CA ALA A 123 -8.56 2.47 -27.21
C ALA A 123 -7.84 2.78 -28.54
N GLY A 124 -8.57 2.74 -29.66
CA GLY A 124 -8.04 3.06 -30.99
C GLY A 124 -7.42 1.88 -31.73
N TYR A 125 -7.79 0.65 -31.37
CA TYR A 125 -7.26 -0.58 -31.97
C TYR A 125 -8.39 -1.46 -32.57
N PRO A 126 -9.13 -0.96 -33.59
CA PRO A 126 -10.26 -1.69 -34.17
C PRO A 126 -9.85 -3.02 -34.82
N GLU A 127 -8.67 -3.08 -35.46
CA GLU A 127 -8.21 -4.28 -36.15
C GLU A 127 -7.89 -5.43 -35.17
N ILE A 128 -7.36 -5.11 -33.99
CA ILE A 128 -7.15 -6.09 -32.92
C ILE A 128 -8.49 -6.49 -32.31
N ALA A 129 -9.41 -5.54 -32.12
CA ALA A 129 -10.74 -5.80 -31.56
C ALA A 129 -11.53 -6.85 -32.37
N GLU A 130 -11.43 -6.80 -33.70
CA GLU A 130 -12.07 -7.76 -34.61
C GLU A 130 -11.48 -9.17 -34.55
N GLN A 131 -10.28 -9.32 -34.01
CA GLN A 131 -9.57 -10.60 -33.88
C GLN A 131 -9.79 -11.28 -32.52
N VAL A 132 -10.46 -10.61 -31.58
CA VAL A 132 -10.69 -11.17 -30.24
C VAL A 132 -11.72 -12.30 -30.30
N ASP A 133 -11.29 -13.51 -29.96
CA ASP A 133 -12.18 -14.64 -29.70
C ASP A 133 -12.72 -14.57 -28.26
N LEU A 134 -14.02 -14.31 -28.13
CA LEU A 134 -14.68 -14.22 -26.83
C LEU A 134 -14.86 -15.57 -26.12
N GLU A 135 -14.87 -16.69 -26.86
CA GLU A 135 -14.95 -18.03 -26.28
C GLU A 135 -13.59 -18.39 -25.67
N GLU A 136 -12.50 -18.22 -26.42
CA GLU A 136 -11.13 -18.44 -25.92
C GLU A 136 -10.81 -17.52 -24.73
N LEU A 137 -11.23 -16.26 -24.81
CA LEU A 137 -11.12 -15.31 -23.70
C LEU A 137 -11.88 -15.82 -22.46
N ALA A 138 -13.12 -16.29 -22.63
CA ALA A 138 -13.94 -16.75 -21.52
C ALA A 138 -13.34 -17.98 -20.80
N ASP A 139 -12.62 -18.83 -21.53
CA ASP A 139 -11.92 -20.00 -20.99
C ASP A 139 -10.64 -19.62 -20.22
N MET A 140 -9.91 -18.60 -20.67
CA MET A 140 -8.67 -18.14 -20.03
C MET A 140 -8.92 -17.28 -18.77
N LEU A 141 -9.93 -16.41 -18.80
CA LEU A 141 -10.19 -15.41 -17.75
C LEU A 141 -10.24 -15.95 -16.30
N PRO A 142 -10.80 -17.15 -16.01
CA PRO A 142 -10.77 -17.72 -14.67
C PRO A 142 -9.35 -17.95 -14.12
N GLU A 143 -8.40 -18.37 -14.96
CA GLU A 143 -7.01 -18.59 -14.56
C GLU A 143 -6.30 -17.25 -14.29
N LEU A 144 -6.55 -16.25 -15.14
CA LEU A 144 -6.06 -14.87 -14.93
C LEU A 144 -6.62 -14.28 -13.64
N GLU A 145 -7.91 -14.47 -13.35
CA GLU A 145 -8.55 -14.01 -12.12
C GLU A 145 -7.90 -14.65 -10.88
N ALA A 146 -7.75 -15.97 -10.88
CA ALA A 146 -7.12 -16.70 -9.77
C ALA A 146 -5.69 -16.20 -9.52
N THR A 147 -4.91 -16.04 -10.60
CA THR A 147 -3.56 -15.50 -10.57
C THR A 147 -3.51 -14.08 -10.01
N ALA A 148 -4.39 -13.19 -10.48
CA ALA A 148 -4.47 -11.82 -9.99
C ALA A 148 -4.83 -11.77 -8.50
N ARG A 149 -5.76 -12.62 -8.04
CA ARG A 149 -6.12 -12.71 -6.62
C ARG A 149 -4.96 -13.24 -5.77
N GLU A 150 -4.23 -14.22 -6.26
CA GLU A 150 -3.06 -14.75 -5.56
C GLU A 150 -1.94 -13.70 -5.48
N LEU A 151 -1.63 -13.02 -6.58
CA LEU A 151 -0.65 -11.93 -6.60
C LEU A 151 -1.01 -10.81 -5.62
N PHE A 152 -2.31 -10.43 -5.55
CA PHE A 152 -2.79 -9.38 -4.66
C PHE A 152 -2.50 -9.69 -3.17
N VAL A 153 -2.57 -10.97 -2.79
CA VAL A 153 -2.32 -11.40 -1.41
C VAL A 153 -0.84 -11.70 -1.19
N ALA A 154 -0.24 -12.52 -2.04
CA ALA A 154 1.09 -13.10 -1.82
C ALA A 154 2.24 -12.11 -2.04
N LYS A 155 2.02 -11.05 -2.81
CA LYS A 155 3.06 -10.04 -3.13
C LYS A 155 2.83 -8.70 -2.42
N ARG A 156 1.87 -8.64 -1.51
CA ARG A 156 1.56 -7.44 -0.73
C ARG A 156 2.80 -6.99 0.05
N ASN A 157 3.18 -5.74 -0.16
CA ASN A 157 4.29 -5.11 0.53
C ASN A 157 3.90 -4.80 1.97
N THR A 158 4.46 -5.56 2.91
CA THR A 158 4.34 -5.36 4.34
C THR A 158 5.72 -5.38 4.98
N VAL A 159 5.86 -4.76 6.15
CA VAL A 159 7.11 -4.77 6.93
C VAL A 159 6.82 -5.23 8.34
N LYS A 160 7.80 -5.90 8.95
CA LYS A 160 7.78 -6.28 10.36
C LYS A 160 8.92 -5.58 11.07
N HIS A 161 8.59 -4.69 11.99
CA HIS A 161 9.57 -4.13 12.91
C HIS A 161 9.68 -4.99 14.18
N ASN A 162 10.64 -4.63 15.03
CA ASN A 162 10.63 -5.11 16.40
C ASN A 162 9.45 -4.47 17.15
N ARG A 163 9.03 -5.10 18.24
CA ARG A 163 8.02 -4.52 19.13
C ARG A 163 8.60 -3.43 20.03
N GLY A 164 9.92 -3.30 20.10
CA GLY A 164 10.63 -2.39 21.00
C GLY A 164 11.05 -3.04 22.32
N THR A 165 11.88 -2.32 23.08
CA THR A 165 12.45 -2.78 24.37
C THR A 165 11.58 -2.41 25.56
N ASP A 166 10.81 -1.34 25.44
CA ASP A 166 9.95 -0.82 26.49
C ASP A 166 8.51 -0.81 25.99
N ILE A 167 7.63 -1.54 26.68
CA ILE A 167 6.24 -1.75 26.30
C ILE A 167 5.31 -1.09 27.33
N PHE A 168 4.31 -0.37 26.84
CA PHE A 168 3.27 0.29 27.64
C PHE A 168 1.90 -0.24 27.20
N ASP A 169 1.24 -1.00 28.06
CA ASP A 169 -0.08 -1.57 27.81
C ASP A 169 -1.18 -0.52 27.99
N ALA A 170 -2.01 -0.29 26.96
CA ALA A 170 -3.07 0.71 26.93
C ALA A 170 -4.40 0.09 26.45
N GLY A 171 -4.85 -0.96 27.16
CA GLY A 171 -6.08 -1.67 26.82
C GLY A 171 -5.89 -2.65 25.68
N ASN A 172 -6.62 -2.46 24.57
CA ASN A 172 -6.55 -3.33 23.40
C ASN A 172 -5.32 -3.06 22.50
N ILE A 173 -4.53 -2.03 22.82
CA ILE A 173 -3.27 -1.72 22.14
C ILE A 173 -2.11 -1.63 23.13
N ARG A 174 -0.90 -1.66 22.59
CA ARG A 174 0.36 -1.46 23.31
C ARG A 174 1.23 -0.47 22.55
N PHE A 175 1.91 0.42 23.26
CA PHE A 175 2.98 1.21 22.69
C PHE A 175 4.32 0.54 22.96
N GLY A 176 5.14 0.41 21.93
CA GLY A 176 6.50 -0.08 22.05
C GLY A 176 7.52 0.98 21.66
N LEU A 177 8.59 1.14 22.43
CA LEU A 177 9.67 2.08 22.12
C LEU A 177 10.93 1.33 21.68
N GLU A 178 11.54 1.76 20.57
CA GLU A 178 12.78 1.19 20.04
C GLU A 178 13.74 2.29 19.58
N MET A 179 15.01 2.24 19.99
CA MET A 179 16.06 3.02 19.32
C MET A 179 16.55 2.24 18.10
N ARG A 180 16.44 2.82 16.91
CA ARG A 180 16.73 2.15 15.64
C ARG A 180 17.83 2.88 14.88
N ARG A 181 18.78 2.13 14.32
CA ARG A 181 19.73 2.61 13.30
C ARG A 181 19.70 1.69 12.09
N LEU A 182 19.36 2.25 10.94
CA LEU A 182 19.37 1.55 9.65
C LEU A 182 20.80 1.36 9.15
N PRO A 183 21.06 0.37 8.27
CA PRO A 183 22.37 0.17 7.66
C PRO A 183 22.92 1.39 6.91
N VAL A 184 22.03 2.25 6.40
CA VAL A 184 22.37 3.49 5.69
C VAL A 184 22.74 4.65 6.63
N GLY A 185 22.66 4.46 7.95
CA GLY A 185 23.03 5.44 8.97
C GLY A 185 21.87 6.29 9.50
N ASP A 186 20.75 6.36 8.78
CA ASP A 186 19.51 6.97 9.30
C ASP A 186 18.94 6.17 10.49
N GLY A 187 18.14 6.81 11.33
CA GLY A 187 17.52 6.19 12.48
C GLY A 187 17.12 7.18 13.57
N GLY A 188 16.66 6.68 14.70
CA GLY A 188 16.14 7.47 15.80
C GLY A 188 15.24 6.63 16.69
N LEU A 189 14.42 7.31 17.49
CA LEU A 189 13.37 6.65 18.27
C LEU A 189 12.22 6.22 17.36
N ALA A 190 11.80 4.97 17.46
CA ALA A 190 10.54 4.47 16.90
C ALA A 190 9.52 4.25 18.03
N ILE A 191 8.27 4.61 17.75
CA ILE A 191 7.11 4.35 18.60
C ILE A 191 6.17 3.44 17.83
N HIS A 192 6.13 2.17 18.22
CA HIS A 192 5.27 1.14 17.66
C HIS A 192 3.90 1.17 18.33
N VAL A 193 2.83 0.99 17.56
CA VAL A 193 1.50 0.70 18.08
C VAL A 193 1.16 -0.73 17.70
N LEU A 194 0.96 -1.57 18.70
CA LEU A 194 0.81 -3.01 18.58
C LEU A 194 -0.55 -3.45 19.08
N THR A 195 -1.10 -4.52 18.52
CA THR A 195 -2.29 -5.20 19.03
C THR A 195 -2.23 -6.68 18.70
N ASP A 196 -3.05 -7.50 19.36
CA ASP A 196 -3.17 -8.92 19.04
C ASP A 196 -4.23 -9.11 17.94
N VAL A 197 -3.80 -9.50 16.73
CA VAL A 197 -4.67 -9.77 15.58
C VAL A 197 -4.79 -11.26 15.37
N GLY A 198 -6.02 -11.77 15.40
CA GLY A 198 -6.29 -13.19 15.24
C GLY A 198 -5.96 -14.01 16.49
N GLY A 199 -6.88 -14.90 16.87
CA GLY A 199 -6.75 -15.68 18.10
C GLY A 199 -7.16 -14.93 19.35
N SER A 200 -6.71 -15.42 20.51
CA SER A 200 -6.87 -14.81 21.83
C SER A 200 -5.65 -15.18 22.66
N THR A 201 -5.24 -14.38 23.64
CA THR A 201 -4.01 -14.59 24.43
C THR A 201 -3.86 -15.98 25.07
N GLU A 202 -4.96 -16.71 25.25
CA GLU A 202 -5.00 -18.10 25.74
C GLU A 202 -4.89 -19.18 24.65
N LYS A 203 -4.90 -18.82 23.36
CA LYS A 203 -4.83 -19.74 22.23
C LYS A 203 -3.40 -19.86 21.72
N SER A 204 -3.09 -21.01 21.13
CA SER A 204 -1.79 -21.31 20.55
C SER A 204 -1.43 -20.48 19.31
N PHE A 205 -2.37 -19.71 18.78
CA PHE A 205 -2.16 -18.83 17.64
C PHE A 205 -2.68 -17.45 18.00
N VAL A 206 -1.75 -16.54 18.32
CA VAL A 206 -1.97 -15.11 18.48
C VAL A 206 -0.85 -14.41 17.71
N GLU A 207 -1.21 -13.46 16.85
CA GLU A 207 -0.23 -12.62 16.17
C GLU A 207 -0.26 -11.21 16.75
N GLU A 208 0.73 -10.90 17.59
CA GLU A 208 1.01 -9.50 17.90
C GLU A 208 1.46 -8.79 16.62
N THR A 209 0.67 -7.80 16.23
CA THR A 209 0.75 -7.11 14.95
C THR A 209 1.01 -5.64 15.20
N GLU A 210 2.03 -5.11 14.54
CA GLU A 210 2.28 -3.67 14.47
C GLU A 210 1.28 -3.02 13.49
N ILE A 211 0.36 -2.24 14.05
CA ILE A 211 -0.74 -1.61 13.31
C ILE A 211 -0.43 -0.17 12.90
N MET A 212 0.49 0.48 13.61
CA MET A 212 1.07 1.77 13.24
C MET A 212 2.49 1.88 13.78
N ALA A 213 3.30 2.74 13.17
CA ALA A 213 4.64 3.08 13.66
C ALA A 213 4.89 4.58 13.45
N PHE A 214 5.57 5.22 14.40
CA PHE A 214 6.12 6.56 14.25
C PHE A 214 7.64 6.47 14.36
N ASP A 215 8.34 6.67 13.25
CA ASP A 215 9.80 6.61 13.18
C ASP A 215 10.34 8.06 13.22
N LEU A 216 10.74 8.51 14.41
CA LEU A 216 11.26 9.85 14.68
C LEU A 216 12.74 9.93 14.25
N PHE A 217 13.00 9.59 13.00
CA PHE A 217 14.34 9.43 12.47
C PHE A 217 14.99 10.78 12.14
N TRP A 218 16.31 10.86 12.25
CA TRP A 218 16.99 12.14 12.10
C TRP A 218 17.05 12.60 10.63
N ASP A 219 17.23 11.69 9.66
CA ASP A 219 17.28 12.03 8.24
C ASP A 219 15.88 11.99 7.62
N GLY A 220 15.21 10.83 7.69
CA GLY A 220 13.89 10.59 7.11
C GLY A 220 12.80 10.30 8.15
N PRO A 221 12.38 11.28 8.97
CA PRO A 221 11.31 11.07 9.96
C PRO A 221 9.98 10.81 9.24
N HIS A 222 9.27 9.76 9.65
CA HIS A 222 8.01 9.35 9.03
C HIS A 222 7.12 8.53 9.97
N TYR A 223 5.91 8.23 9.51
CA TYR A 223 5.03 7.30 10.20
C TYR A 223 4.33 6.37 9.21
N HIS A 224 4.00 5.17 9.68
CA HIS A 224 3.38 4.10 8.91
C HIS A 224 1.91 3.91 9.29
N TYR A 225 1.04 3.82 8.27
CA TYR A 225 -0.29 3.24 8.40
C TYR A 225 -0.24 1.74 8.06
N GLY A 226 -0.45 0.90 9.08
CA GLY A 226 -0.50 -0.55 8.94
C GLY A 226 0.75 -1.16 8.35
N PRO A 227 1.91 -1.13 9.03
CA PRO A 227 3.14 -1.83 8.60
C PRO A 227 2.87 -3.27 8.13
N ARG A 228 2.00 -3.97 8.85
CA ARG A 228 1.55 -5.35 8.57
C ARG A 228 0.32 -5.48 7.67
N ASN A 229 -0.13 -4.36 7.07
CA ASN A 229 -1.29 -4.32 6.16
C ASN A 229 -0.99 -3.52 4.88
N LYS A 230 -1.01 -2.19 4.94
CA LYS A 230 -0.83 -1.31 3.77
C LYS A 230 0.60 -0.82 3.61
N ASN A 231 1.35 -0.76 4.71
CA ASN A 231 2.68 -0.19 4.82
C ASN A 231 2.81 1.20 4.16
N HIS A 232 1.79 2.04 4.33
CA HIS A 232 1.79 3.38 3.77
C HIS A 232 2.59 4.32 4.68
N ARG A 233 3.74 4.79 4.19
CA ARG A 233 4.62 5.73 4.88
C ARG A 233 4.25 7.17 4.51
N ILE A 234 4.23 8.07 5.49
CA ILE A 234 4.11 9.51 5.29
C ILE A 234 5.30 10.16 5.99
N TYR A 235 6.15 10.89 5.26
CA TYR A 235 7.26 11.61 5.88
C TYR A 235 6.80 12.99 6.33
N TRP A 236 7.40 13.45 7.43
CA TRP A 236 7.18 14.81 7.86
C TRP A 236 8.06 15.77 7.06
N ASP A 237 7.50 16.92 6.69
CA ASP A 237 8.28 18.07 6.28
C ASP A 237 9.03 18.61 7.52
N LYS A 238 10.35 18.44 7.52
CA LYS A 238 11.26 18.84 8.60
C LYS A 238 11.27 20.35 8.85
N THR A 239 10.74 21.14 7.92
CA THR A 239 10.55 22.59 8.09
C THR A 239 9.34 22.90 8.96
N LEU A 240 8.26 22.12 8.81
CA LEU A 240 6.98 22.34 9.50
C LEU A 240 6.89 21.59 10.82
N VAL A 241 7.53 20.43 10.90
CA VAL A 241 7.57 19.59 12.09
C VAL A 241 9.02 19.48 12.55
N THR A 242 9.35 20.13 13.65
CA THR A 242 10.70 20.17 14.22
C THR A 242 10.82 19.44 15.56
N ASP A 243 9.69 19.19 16.23
CA ASP A 243 9.58 18.32 17.41
C ASP A 243 8.70 17.12 17.06
N TYR A 244 9.32 16.03 16.59
CA TYR A 244 8.60 14.84 16.15
C TYR A 244 7.89 14.14 17.31
N LEU A 245 8.51 14.08 18.50
CA LEU A 245 7.88 13.49 19.67
C LEU A 245 6.67 14.33 20.11
N GLY A 246 6.84 15.66 20.19
CA GLY A 246 5.75 16.58 20.50
C GLY A 246 4.58 16.45 19.51
N TRP A 247 4.86 16.29 18.21
CA TRP A 247 3.83 16.06 17.21
C TRP A 247 3.06 14.75 17.46
N VAL A 248 3.76 13.64 17.76
CA VAL A 248 3.12 12.34 18.05
C VAL A 248 2.24 12.45 19.29
N LEU A 249 2.75 13.04 20.37
CA LEU A 249 1.99 13.24 21.61
C LEU A 249 0.74 14.09 21.36
N ASP A 250 0.85 15.19 20.60
CA ASP A 250 -0.31 16.01 20.20
C ASP A 250 -1.39 15.21 19.44
N LYS A 251 -1.00 14.22 18.61
CA LYS A 251 -1.98 13.37 17.92
C LYS A 251 -2.66 12.38 18.86
N ILE A 252 -1.93 11.86 19.84
CA ILE A 252 -2.50 10.96 20.85
C ILE A 252 -3.45 11.75 21.76
N ASP A 253 -2.99 12.86 22.34
CA ASP A 253 -3.80 13.76 23.20
C ASP A 253 -5.01 14.33 22.45
N GLY A 254 -4.82 14.68 21.17
CA GLY A 254 -5.86 15.18 20.27
C GLY A 254 -6.85 14.11 19.77
N LYS A 255 -6.78 12.89 20.31
CA LYS A 255 -7.65 11.73 19.99
C LYS A 255 -7.65 11.38 18.51
N LYS A 256 -6.50 11.54 17.84
CA LYS A 256 -6.33 11.22 16.42
C LYS A 256 -5.89 9.78 16.20
N LEU A 257 -5.43 9.08 17.25
CA LEU A 257 -4.98 7.70 17.14
C LEU A 257 -6.07 6.75 16.60
N GLY A 258 -7.32 6.87 17.06
CA GLY A 258 -8.45 6.07 16.55
C GLY A 258 -8.67 6.19 15.04
N PRO A 259 -8.94 7.40 14.51
CA PRO A 259 -9.05 7.63 13.06
C PRO A 259 -7.81 7.18 12.27
N MET A 260 -6.61 7.31 12.86
CA MET A 260 -5.38 6.85 12.23
C MET A 260 -5.31 5.30 12.15
N ILE A 261 -5.71 4.59 13.20
CA ILE A 261 -5.79 3.12 13.24
C ILE A 261 -6.86 2.61 12.27
N GLU A 262 -7.99 3.31 12.15
CA GLU A 262 -9.01 3.00 11.14
C GLU A 262 -8.42 3.14 9.72
N ARG A 263 -7.68 4.23 9.45
CA ARG A 263 -6.98 4.42 8.16
C ARG A 263 -5.92 3.35 7.90
N ALA A 264 -5.25 2.86 8.94
CA ALA A 264 -4.32 1.72 8.87
C ALA A 264 -5.01 0.38 8.52
N GLY A 265 -6.34 0.34 8.55
CA GLY A 265 -7.16 -0.81 8.17
C GLY A 265 -7.59 -1.68 9.35
N TYR A 266 -7.63 -1.13 10.57
CA TYR A 266 -8.03 -1.85 11.79
C TYR A 266 -9.23 -1.18 12.48
N PRO A 267 -10.40 -1.06 11.81
CA PRO A 267 -11.56 -0.34 12.36
C PRO A 267 -12.08 -0.94 13.67
N GLY A 268 -12.02 -2.27 13.85
CA GLY A 268 -12.41 -2.92 15.11
C GLY A 268 -11.50 -2.52 16.28
N VAL A 269 -10.18 -2.47 16.06
CA VAL A 269 -9.22 -2.02 17.07
C VAL A 269 -9.45 -0.54 17.41
N ALA A 270 -9.72 0.29 16.40
CA ALA A 270 -10.03 1.70 16.60
C ALA A 270 -11.31 1.91 17.43
N ALA A 271 -12.34 1.10 17.22
CA ALA A 271 -13.61 1.18 17.93
C ALA A 271 -13.48 0.80 19.42
N ASP A 272 -12.55 -0.10 19.74
CA ASP A 272 -12.33 -0.62 21.10
C ASP A 272 -11.21 0.10 21.86
N LEU A 273 -10.68 1.22 21.34
CA LEU A 273 -9.66 2.00 22.05
C LEU A 273 -10.19 2.53 23.39
N ASP A 274 -9.44 2.28 24.45
CA ASP A 274 -9.69 2.84 25.77
C ASP A 274 -8.84 4.09 25.98
N GLN A 275 -9.46 5.27 25.83
CA GLN A 275 -8.74 6.53 25.97
C GLN A 275 -8.24 6.77 27.41
N ASP A 276 -8.95 6.29 28.43
CA ASP A 276 -8.54 6.49 29.82
C ASP A 276 -7.26 5.70 30.11
N LEU A 277 -7.12 4.51 29.55
CA LEU A 277 -5.89 3.71 29.65
C LEU A 277 -4.73 4.31 28.83
N ILE A 278 -5.01 4.87 27.65
CA ILE A 278 -4.02 5.59 26.85
C ILE A 278 -3.49 6.80 27.64
N ASP A 279 -4.39 7.62 28.18
CA ASP A 279 -4.05 8.81 28.96
C ASP A 279 -3.26 8.44 30.23
N ALA A 280 -3.55 7.29 30.84
CA ALA A 280 -2.84 6.80 32.02
C ALA A 280 -1.38 6.41 31.74
N VAL A 281 -1.07 5.85 30.57
CA VAL A 281 0.31 5.43 30.23
C VAL A 281 1.14 6.53 29.58
N LEU A 282 0.50 7.51 28.93
CA LEU A 282 1.18 8.52 28.14
C LEU A 282 2.25 9.33 28.91
N PRO A 283 2.08 9.68 30.20
CA PRO A 283 3.12 10.35 30.96
C PRO A 283 4.40 9.51 31.11
N ALA A 284 4.26 8.22 31.46
CA ALA A 284 5.40 7.32 31.64
C ALA A 284 6.11 7.04 30.30
N LEU A 285 5.33 6.83 29.24
CA LEU A 285 5.84 6.70 27.87
C LEU A 285 6.64 7.94 27.46
N THR A 286 6.10 9.13 27.73
CA THR A 286 6.74 10.41 27.38
C THR A 286 8.09 10.57 28.07
N VAL A 287 8.17 10.25 29.37
CA VAL A 287 9.43 10.29 30.12
C VAL A 287 10.45 9.35 29.48
N LYS A 288 10.08 8.09 29.24
CA LYS A 288 10.98 7.10 28.66
C LYS A 288 11.42 7.47 27.24
N ALA A 289 10.52 7.97 26.41
CA ALA A 289 10.83 8.43 25.06
C ALA A 289 11.87 9.56 25.10
N ARG A 290 11.73 10.54 26.01
CA ARG A 290 12.71 11.62 26.18
C ARG A 290 14.07 11.12 26.66
N GLU A 291 14.10 10.14 27.56
CA GLU A 291 15.34 9.48 27.99
C GLU A 291 16.06 8.78 26.82
N MET A 292 15.32 8.06 25.97
CA MET A 292 15.88 7.40 24.79
C MET A 292 16.39 8.41 23.76
N LEU A 293 15.65 9.49 23.54
CA LEU A 293 16.10 10.59 22.68
C LEU A 293 17.42 11.19 23.18
N ALA A 294 17.49 11.52 24.47
CA ALA A 294 18.70 12.05 25.10
C ALA A 294 19.88 11.06 25.06
N THR A 295 19.59 9.77 25.22
CA THR A 295 20.61 8.71 25.12
C THR A 295 21.23 8.66 23.73
N GLY A 296 20.41 8.69 22.67
CA GLY A 296 20.94 8.73 21.30
C GLY A 296 21.75 9.99 21.02
N GLU A 297 21.27 11.15 21.47
CA GLU A 297 21.98 12.42 21.33
C GLU A 297 23.37 12.35 21.98
N ALA A 298 23.46 11.78 23.19
CA ALA A 298 24.73 11.61 23.89
C ALA A 298 25.68 10.62 23.21
N LEU A 299 25.14 9.58 22.55
CA LEU A 299 25.93 8.53 21.90
C LEU A 299 26.43 8.95 20.51
N THR A 300 25.63 9.67 19.73
CA THR A 300 25.88 9.89 18.30
C THR A 300 25.70 11.33 17.85
N GLY A 301 25.23 12.24 18.70
CA GLY A 301 24.81 13.59 18.31
C GLY A 301 23.50 13.64 17.53
N HIS A 302 22.70 12.56 17.57
CA HIS A 302 21.39 12.49 16.93
C HIS A 302 20.35 11.89 17.89
N PRO A 303 19.17 12.52 18.08
CA PRO A 303 18.22 12.06 19.09
C PRO A 303 17.73 10.63 18.84
N GLY A 304 17.83 9.76 19.84
CA GLY A 304 17.29 8.40 19.77
C GLY A 304 18.06 7.44 18.86
N LEU A 305 19.15 7.89 18.22
CA LEU A 305 19.96 7.04 17.34
C LEU A 305 20.95 6.19 18.17
N PRO A 306 20.89 4.85 18.09
CA PRO A 306 21.88 3.99 18.76
C PRO A 306 23.22 3.98 17.99
N ALA A 307 24.31 3.60 18.68
CA ALA A 307 25.64 3.54 18.06
C ALA A 307 25.75 2.45 16.99
N GLU A 308 25.15 1.28 17.22
CA GLU A 308 25.23 0.15 16.29
C GLU A 308 23.98 0.05 15.43
N VAL A 309 24.12 -0.53 14.24
CA VAL A 309 22.99 -0.84 13.36
C VAL A 309 22.04 -1.80 14.07
N THR A 310 20.76 -1.45 14.07
CA THR A 310 19.69 -2.29 14.64
C THR A 310 19.27 -3.31 13.58
N PRO A 311 19.36 -4.63 13.85
CA PRO A 311 18.91 -5.62 12.90
C PRO A 311 17.39 -5.54 12.74
N ASN A 312 16.91 -5.56 11.50
CA ASN A 312 15.49 -5.83 11.26
C ASN A 312 15.19 -7.28 11.70
N LEU A 313 14.03 -7.51 12.32
CA LEU A 313 13.49 -8.86 12.36
C LEU A 313 13.19 -9.28 10.92
N VAL A 314 14.09 -10.08 10.34
CA VAL A 314 13.99 -10.55 8.96
C VAL A 314 12.63 -11.20 8.76
N THR A 315 11.98 -10.82 7.66
CA THR A 315 10.81 -11.45 7.05
C THR A 315 10.83 -12.97 7.27
N GLY A 316 9.86 -13.46 8.06
CA GLY A 316 9.34 -14.80 7.90
C GLY A 316 8.30 -14.80 6.79
#